data_AF-A0A497RAE0-F1
#
_entry.id   AF-A0A497RAE0-F1
#
_cell.length_a   1.000
_cell.length_b   1.000
_cell.length_c   1.000
_cell.angle_alpha   90.00
_cell.angle_beta   90.00
_cell.angle_gamma   90.00
#
_symmetry.space_group_name_H-M   'P 1'
#
loop_
_entity.id
_entity.type
_entity.pdbx_description
1 polymer ?
#
loop_
_entity_poly.entity_id
_entity_poly.type
_entity_poly.pdbx_seq_one_letter_code
_entity_poly.pdbx_strand_id
1 'polypeptide(L)'
;MAMLILIIIIALFSFVNANRMLANLSYLLTSDIQPEESGKDTINYIKNIFRLSQRSWMIGIRAIFFIVIAFLWLLNNILFLVATISLLLYLVSIQDLNFWDFVKRREKKSI
;
A
#
# COMPACT_ATOMS: atom_id res chain seq x y z
N MET A 1 -17.10 -7.97 16.29
CA MET A 1 -15.90 -8.29 17.10
C MET A 1 -14.88 -9.13 16.32
N ALA A 2 -15.17 -10.39 15.98
CA ALA A 2 -14.22 -11.26 15.26
C ALA A 2 -13.68 -10.68 13.94
N MET A 3 -14.53 -10.01 13.15
CA MET A 3 -14.14 -9.35 11.90
C MET A 3 -13.14 -8.21 12.11
N LEU A 4 -13.25 -7.43 13.19
CA LEU A 4 -12.32 -6.33 13.49
C LEU A 4 -10.95 -6.87 13.88
N ILE A 5 -10.92 -7.96 14.65
CA ILE A 5 -9.68 -8.65 15.02
C ILE A 5 -8.96 -9.14 13.76
N LEU A 6 -9.68 -9.71 12.80
CA LEU A 6 -9.13 -10.16 11.53
C LEU A 6 -8.53 -8.99 10.73
N ILE A 7 -9.23 -7.86 10.63
CA ILE A 7 -8.74 -6.65 9.96
C ILE A 7 -7.47 -6.11 10.64
N ILE A 8 -7.41 -6.13 11.97
CA ILE A 8 -6.21 -5.73 12.74
C ILE A 8 -5.03 -6.64 12.42
N ILE A 9 -5.23 -7.97 12.38
CA ILE A 9 -4.18 -8.94 12.05
C ILE A 9 -3.66 -8.69 10.62
N ILE A 10 -4.56 -8.50 9.65
CA ILE A 10 -4.18 -8.17 8.28
C ILE A 10 -3.40 -6.86 8.21
N ALA A 11 -3.83 -5.82 8.95
CA ALA A 11 -3.15 -4.54 8.99
C ALA A 11 -1.72 -4.70 9.51
N LEU A 12 -1.55 -5.36 10.67
CA LEU A 12 -0.25 -5.60 11.29
C LEU A 12 0.67 -6.38 10.36
N PHE A 13 0.17 -7.47 9.76
CA PHE A 13 0.97 -8.27 8.81
C PHE A 13 1.39 -7.44 7.59
N SER A 14 0.51 -6.60 7.08
CA SER A 14 0.79 -5.71 5.96
C SER A 14 1.86 -4.66 6.30
N PHE A 15 1.81 -4.09 7.52
CA PHE A 15 2.84 -3.16 8.00
C PHE A 15 4.18 -3.84 8.23
N VAL A 16 4.19 -5.03 8.84
CA VAL A 16 5.43 -5.81 9.05
C VAL A 16 6.10 -6.12 7.71
N ASN A 17 5.33 -6.57 6.71
CA ASN A 17 5.86 -6.84 5.39
C ASN A 17 6.37 -5.57 4.69
N ALA A 18 5.66 -4.44 4.81
CA ALA A 18 6.10 -3.16 4.26
C ALA A 18 7.43 -2.71 4.87
N ASN A 19 7.55 -2.76 6.21
CA ASN A 19 8.76 -2.40 6.92
C ASN A 19 9.93 -3.33 6.58
N ARG A 20 9.69 -4.63 6.45
CA ARG A 20 10.73 -5.59 6.02
C ARG A 20 11.25 -5.28 4.62
N MET A 21 10.35 -4.95 3.69
CA MET A 21 10.74 -4.54 2.34
C MET A 21 11.49 -3.20 2.32
N LEU A 22 11.10 -2.23 3.17
CA LEU A 22 11.82 -0.95 3.32
C LEU A 22 13.19 -1.12 3.95
N ALA A 23 13.33 -1.99 4.96
CA ALA A 23 14.61 -2.30 5.58
C ALA A 23 15.56 -2.96 4.56
N ASN A 24 15.08 -3.94 3.79
CA ASN A 24 15.84 -4.54 2.69
C ASN A 24 16.23 -3.51 1.63
N LEU A 25 15.31 -2.61 1.25
CA LEU A 25 15.59 -1.53 0.30
C LEU A 25 16.65 -0.56 0.83
N SER A 26 16.58 -0.20 2.11
CA SER A 26 17.54 0.69 2.76
C SER A 26 18.93 0.07 2.81
N TYR A 27 19.00 -1.25 3.06
CA TYR A 27 20.24 -2.01 2.97
C TYR A 27 20.79 -2.04 1.54
N LEU A 28 19.95 -2.33 0.55
CA LEU A 28 20.32 -2.33 -0.89
C LEU A 28 20.80 -0.96 -1.39
N LEU A 29 20.23 0.13 -0.88
CA LEU A 29 20.63 1.51 -1.20
C LEU A 29 21.97 1.90 -0.57
N THR A 30 22.29 1.33 0.59
CA THR A 30 23.51 1.65 1.36
C THR A 30 24.67 0.73 1.00
N SER A 31 24.37 -0.49 0.54
CA SER A 31 25.38 -1.44 0.10
C SER A 31 26.01 -0.98 -1.20
N ASP A 32 27.34 -0.82 -1.23
CA ASP A 32 28.17 -0.48 -2.40
C ASP A 32 28.26 -1.63 -3.43
N ILE A 33 27.20 -2.43 -3.53
CA ILE A 33 27.07 -3.54 -4.48
C ILE A 33 26.47 -2.94 -5.75
N GLN A 34 27.23 -2.10 -6.44
CA GLN A 34 26.91 -1.72 -7.82
C GLN A 34 27.45 -2.83 -8.73
N PRO A 35 26.61 -3.66 -9.38
CA PRO A 35 27.09 -4.48 -10.48
C PRO A 35 27.46 -3.54 -11.63
N GLU A 36 28.76 -3.43 -11.91
CA GLU A 36 29.36 -2.53 -12.91
C GLU A 36 28.78 -2.69 -14.33
N GLU A 37 28.03 -3.74 -14.63
CA GLU A 37 27.48 -4.00 -15.97
C GLU A 37 25.94 -3.88 -16.08
N SER A 38 25.20 -3.70 -14.98
CA SER A 38 23.71 -3.81 -14.97
C SER A 38 23.00 -2.76 -14.09
N GLY A 39 23.57 -1.57 -13.95
CA GLY A 39 22.99 -0.50 -13.11
C GLY A 39 21.53 -0.14 -13.43
N LYS A 40 21.07 -0.30 -14.68
CA LYS A 40 19.66 -0.09 -15.06
C LYS A 40 18.71 -1.16 -14.47
N ASP A 41 19.14 -2.41 -14.36
CA ASP A 41 18.29 -3.48 -13.84
C ASP A 41 18.21 -3.43 -12.31
N THR A 42 19.32 -3.06 -11.65
CA THR A 42 19.33 -2.80 -10.20
C THR A 42 18.39 -1.65 -9.82
N ILE A 43 18.41 -0.54 -10.56
CA ILE A 43 17.48 0.60 -10.32
C ILE A 43 16.02 0.15 -10.53
N ASN A 44 15.75 -0.64 -11.57
CA ASN A 44 14.40 -1.17 -11.82
C ASN A 44 13.95 -2.12 -10.71
N TYR A 45 14.86 -2.94 -10.17
CA TYR A 45 14.60 -3.84 -9.05
C TYR A 45 14.28 -3.07 -7.77
N ILE A 46 15.10 -2.06 -7.41
CA ILE A 46 14.86 -1.18 -6.26
C ILE A 46 13.50 -0.48 -6.39
N LYS A 47 13.20 0.08 -7.57
CA LYS A 47 11.91 0.72 -7.85
C LYS A 47 10.73 -0.24 -7.69
N ASN A 48 10.91 -1.51 -8.05
CA ASN A 48 9.89 -2.53 -7.90
C ASN A 48 9.66 -2.90 -6.43
N ILE A 49 10.73 -3.12 -5.65
CA ILE A 49 10.64 -3.37 -4.20
C ILE A 49 9.98 -2.19 -3.50
N PHE A 50 10.36 -0.95 -3.84
CA PHE A 50 9.77 0.25 -3.27
C PHE A 50 8.26 0.31 -3.52
N ARG A 51 7.83 0.05 -4.77
CA ARG A 51 6.40 -0.01 -5.13
C ARG A 51 5.64 -1.11 -4.38
N LEU A 52 6.24 -2.29 -4.20
CA LEU A 52 5.65 -3.39 -3.44
C LEU A 52 5.51 -3.05 -1.95
N SER A 53 6.52 -2.40 -1.37
CA SER A 53 6.46 -1.92 0.00
C SER A 53 5.37 -0.85 0.16
N GLN A 54 5.37 0.16 -0.72
CA GLN A 54 4.35 1.23 -0.70
C GLN A 54 2.94 0.64 -0.82
N ARG A 55 2.74 -0.38 -1.66
CA ARG A 55 1.45 -1.07 -1.78
C ARG A 55 1.06 -1.76 -0.48
N SER A 56 1.97 -2.51 0.14
CA SER A 56 1.72 -3.20 1.42
C SER A 56 1.41 -2.19 2.54
N TRP A 57 2.10 -1.05 2.56
CA TRP A 57 1.88 0.02 3.51
C TRP A 57 0.49 0.67 3.33
N MET A 58 0.12 0.96 2.08
CA MET A 58 -1.21 1.48 1.73
C MET A 58 -2.35 0.52 2.09
N ILE A 59 -2.13 -0.80 1.97
CA ILE A 59 -3.10 -1.81 2.42
C ILE A 59 -3.30 -1.73 3.94
N GLY A 60 -2.20 -1.63 4.70
CA GLY A 60 -2.25 -1.46 6.15
C GLY A 60 -3.03 -0.21 6.57
N ILE A 61 -2.79 0.93 5.92
CA ILE A 61 -3.50 2.18 6.21
C ILE A 61 -5.00 2.07 5.91
N ARG A 62 -5.36 1.46 4.78
CA ARG A 62 -6.77 1.22 4.44
C ARG A 62 -7.46 0.39 5.53
N ALA A 63 -6.79 -0.65 6.02
CA ALA A 63 -7.31 -1.47 7.11
C ALA A 63 -7.51 -0.65 8.41
N ILE A 64 -6.59 0.25 8.76
CA ILE A 64 -6.75 1.18 9.90
C ILE A 64 -7.98 2.07 9.71
N PHE A 65 -8.17 2.64 8.52
CA PHE A 65 -9.35 3.48 8.28
C PHE A 65 -10.67 2.71 8.47
N PHE A 66 -10.74 1.45 8.02
CA PHE A 66 -11.92 0.60 8.29
C PHE A 66 -12.13 0.35 9.79
N ILE A 67 -11.06 0.15 10.55
CA ILE A 67 -11.13 -0.01 12.01
C ILE A 67 -11.68 1.27 12.65
N VAL A 68 -11.14 2.43 12.27
CA VAL A 68 -11.57 3.75 12.79
C VAL A 68 -13.06 3.97 12.50
N ILE A 69 -13.51 3.72 11.27
CA ILE A 69 -14.92 3.84 10.88
C ILE A 69 -15.81 2.90 11.69
N ALA A 70 -15.37 1.67 11.93
CA ALA A 70 -16.12 0.73 12.75
C ALA A 70 -16.21 1.17 14.24
N PHE A 71 -15.20 1.86 14.77
CA PHE A 71 -15.28 2.48 16.10
C PHE A 71 -16.20 3.71 16.10
N LEU A 72 -16.15 4.54 15.05
CA LEU A 72 -17.05 5.69 14.87
C LEU A 72 -18.52 5.28 14.82
N TRP A 73 -18.82 4.11 14.26
CA TRP A 73 -20.16 3.51 14.27
C TRP A 73 -20.71 3.33 15.68
N LEU A 74 -19.87 2.90 16.64
CA LEU A 74 -20.28 2.72 18.03
C LEU A 74 -20.49 4.04 18.78
N LEU A 75 -19.85 5.12 18.34
CA LEU A 75 -19.90 6.44 18.98
C LEU A 75 -21.07 7.29 18.47
N ASN A 76 -21.20 7.43 17.14
CA ASN A 76 -22.19 8.30 16.54
C ASN A 76 -22.47 7.92 15.07
N ASN A 77 -23.73 7.58 14.79
CA ASN A 77 -24.19 7.17 13.46
C ASN A 77 -23.99 8.25 12.37
N ILE A 78 -24.07 9.54 12.73
CA ILE A 78 -23.87 10.64 11.78
C ILE A 78 -22.40 10.75 11.39
N LEU A 79 -21.49 10.70 12.37
CA LEU A 79 -20.04 10.72 12.12
C LEU A 79 -19.61 9.50 11.32
N PHE A 80 -20.22 8.33 11.57
CA PHE A 80 -20.01 7.14 10.77
C PHE A 80 -20.37 7.35 9.30
N LEU A 81 -21.55 7.90 8.99
CA LEU A 81 -21.97 8.16 7.61
C LEU A 81 -21.00 9.08 6.87
N VAL A 82 -20.61 10.19 7.50
CA VAL A 82 -19.65 11.16 6.93
C VAL A 82 -18.29 10.51 6.70
N ALA A 83 -17.76 9.78 7.68
CA ALA A 83 -16.46 9.12 7.56
C ALA A 83 -16.47 8.04 6.45
N THR A 84 -17.58 7.32 6.31
CA THR A 84 -17.72 6.26 5.29
C THR A 84 -17.76 6.86 3.89
N ILE A 85 -18.52 7.95 3.68
CA ILE A 85 -18.57 8.66 2.39
C ILE A 85 -17.19 9.23 2.04
N SER A 86 -16.52 9.87 3.01
CA SER A 86 -15.17 10.41 2.81
C SER A 86 -14.15 9.32 2.44
N LEU A 87 -14.23 8.15 3.08
CA LEU A 87 -13.39 7.01 2.73
C LEU A 87 -13.65 6.51 1.31
N LEU A 88 -14.92 6.44 0.92
CA LEU A 88 -15.33 5.94 -0.37
C LEU A 88 -14.82 6.86 -1.49
N LEU A 89 -14.94 8.18 -1.31
CA LEU A 89 -14.34 9.17 -2.19
C LEU A 89 -12.82 9.02 -2.28
N TYR A 90 -12.13 8.87 -1.14
CA TYR A 90 -10.69 8.66 -1.10
C TYR A 90 -10.25 7.38 -1.83
N LEU A 91 -10.98 6.27 -1.64
CA LEU A 91 -10.71 5.00 -2.30
C LEU A 91 -10.90 5.10 -3.81
N VAL A 92 -11.98 5.72 -4.27
CA VAL A 92 -12.26 5.92 -5.70
C VAL A 92 -11.15 6.76 -6.34
N SER A 93 -10.80 7.91 -5.76
CA SER A 93 -9.75 8.77 -6.30
C SER A 93 -8.38 8.08 -6.42
N ILE A 94 -8.01 7.21 -5.45
CA ILE A 94 -6.70 6.54 -5.45
C ILE A 94 -6.70 5.23 -6.26
N GLN A 95 -7.82 4.51 -6.32
CA GLN A 95 -7.92 3.28 -7.10
C GLN A 95 -7.95 3.58 -8.60
N ASP A 96 -8.67 4.61 -9.03
CA ASP A 96 -8.68 4.99 -10.45
C ASP A 96 -7.30 5.39 -10.94
N LEU A 97 -6.54 6.18 -10.17
CA LEU A 97 -5.17 6.55 -10.55
C LEU A 97 -4.24 5.35 -10.73
N ASN A 98 -4.36 4.32 -9.89
CA ASN A 98 -3.49 3.14 -9.97
C ASN A 98 -3.92 2.10 -11.02
N PHE A 99 -5.23 1.96 -11.28
CA PHE A 99 -5.74 1.02 -12.29
C PHE A 99 -5.37 1.47 -13.70
N TRP A 100 -5.59 2.75 -14.02
CA TRP A 100 -5.24 3.32 -15.33
C TRP A 100 -3.73 3.26 -15.60
N ASP A 101 -2.89 3.51 -14.59
CA ASP A 101 -1.44 3.35 -14.70
C ASP A 101 -0.97 1.89 -14.88
N PHE A 102 -1.74 0.91 -14.36
CA PHE A 102 -1.44 -0.50 -14.56
C PHE A 102 -1.84 -0.97 -15.97
N VAL A 103 -3.00 -0.55 -16.47
CA VAL A 103 -3.45 -0.82 -17.85
C VAL A 103 -2.47 -0.23 -18.86
N LYS A 104 -2.11 1.04 -18.70
CA LYS A 104 -1.17 1.76 -19.58
C LYS A 104 0.24 1.15 -19.60
N ARG A 105 0.66 0.50 -18.50
CA ARG A 105 1.94 -0.24 -18.41
C ARG A 105 1.90 -1.61 -19.08
N ARG A 106 0.72 -2.25 -19.20
CA ARG A 106 0.56 -3.51 -19.94
C ARG A 106 0.50 -3.27 -21.44
N GLU A 107 -0.15 -2.21 -21.89
CA GLU A 107 -0.15 -1.82 -23.32
C GLU A 107 1.25 -1.44 -23.82
N LYS A 108 2.06 -0.75 -23.00
CA LYS A 108 3.45 -0.40 -23.38
C LYS A 108 4.43 -1.58 -23.44
N LYS A 109 4.04 -2.77 -22.96
CA LYS A 109 4.88 -3.99 -23.02
C LYS A 109 4.50 -4.93 -24.17
N SER A 110 3.41 -4.66 -24.89
CA SER A 110 2.94 -5.48 -26.01
C SER A 110 3.25 -4.89 -27.40
N ILE A 111 4.10 -3.87 -27.46
CA ILE A 111 4.66 -3.25 -28.67
C ILE A 111 6.18 -3.27 -28.49
#